data_AF-A0A2E7ELC9-F1
#
_entry.id   AF-A0A2E7ELC9-F1
#
_cell.length_a   1.000
_cell.length_b   1.000
_cell.length_c   1.000
_cell.angle_alpha   90.00
_cell.angle_beta   90.00
_cell.angle_gamma   90.00
#
_symmetry.space_group_name_H-M   'P 1'
#
loop_
_entity.id
_entity.type
_entity.pdbx_description
1 polymer ?
#
loop_
_entity_poly.entity_id
_entity_poly.type
_entity_poly.pdbx_seq_one_letter_code
_entity_poly.pdbx_strand_id
1 'polypeptide(L)'
;MTMGHRTDRPILERIFKQGRRFSFLGVIGSHSKRKVLLRELQKAGIDDETASRIECPIGLPLGNNQPAEIAISIAAQLIQVRDRSLTS
;
A
#
# COMPACT_ATOMS: atom_id res chain seq x y z
N MET A 1 5.69 9.56 1.28
CA MET A 1 4.88 10.31 0.30
C MET A 1 5.81 10.79 -0.79
N THR A 2 5.73 10.20 -1.98
CA THR A 2 6.54 10.56 -3.15
C THR A 2 5.68 11.42 -4.08
N MET A 3 6.04 12.70 -4.23
CA MET A 3 5.38 13.63 -5.15
C MET A 3 5.90 13.39 -6.56
N GLY A 4 5.03 13.02 -7.50
CA GLY A 4 5.25 13.17 -8.94
C GLY A 4 6.30 12.25 -9.58
N HIS A 5 5.84 11.40 -10.50
CA HIS A 5 6.64 10.88 -11.62
C HIS A 5 7.86 9.98 -11.34
N ARG A 6 7.99 9.41 -10.13
CA ARG A 6 8.80 8.21 -9.90
C ARG A 6 7.94 7.16 -9.23
N THR A 7 7.59 6.13 -9.99
CA THR A 7 6.78 4.97 -9.60
C THR A 7 7.19 4.48 -8.21
N ASP A 8 6.22 4.07 -7.38
CA ASP A 8 6.50 3.44 -6.07
C ASP A 8 7.25 2.10 -6.21
N ARG A 9 7.30 1.57 -7.45
CA ARG A 9 7.90 0.29 -7.83
C ARG A 9 9.33 0.07 -7.31
N PRO A 10 10.35 0.90 -7.61
CA PRO A 10 11.71 0.70 -7.11
C PRO A 10 11.81 0.61 -5.58
N ILE A 11 10.94 1.32 -4.86
CA ILE A 11 10.93 1.27 -3.38
C ILE A 11 10.36 -0.08 -2.92
N LEU A 12 9.23 -0.48 -3.50
CA LEU A 12 8.56 -1.75 -3.16
C LEU A 12 9.39 -2.97 -3.55
N GLU A 13 9.99 -2.95 -4.74
CA GLU A 13 10.89 -4.00 -5.22
C GLU A 13 12.09 -4.16 -4.26
N ARG A 14 12.68 -3.05 -3.80
CA ARG A 14 13.79 -3.10 -2.85
C ARG A 14 13.35 -3.61 -1.48
N ILE A 15 12.18 -3.19 -1.00
CA ILE A 15 11.59 -3.66 0.25
C ILE A 15 11.44 -5.19 0.24
N PHE A 16 10.86 -5.74 -0.83
CA PHE A 16 10.60 -7.17 -0.92
C PHE A 16 11.88 -7.98 -1.14
N LYS A 17 12.80 -7.52 -2.01
CA LYS A 17 14.08 -8.19 -2.24
C LYS A 17 14.97 -8.24 -0.99
N GLN A 18 14.84 -7.28 -0.08
CA GLN A 18 15.56 -7.26 1.19
C GLN A 18 14.92 -8.14 2.29
N GLY A 19 13.79 -8.81 2.00
CA GLY A 19 13.08 -9.62 2.97
C GLY A 19 12.48 -8.82 4.13
N ARG A 20 12.37 -7.49 4.00
CA ARG A 20 11.82 -6.64 5.06
C ARG A 20 10.33 -6.88 5.18
N ARG A 21 9.90 -7.32 6.36
CA ARG A 21 8.49 -7.47 6.72
C ARG A 21 8.01 -6.21 7.42
N PHE A 22 6.92 -5.64 6.91
CA PHE A 22 6.22 -4.52 7.52
C PHE A 22 4.87 -5.03 8.03
N SER A 23 4.44 -4.57 9.21
CA SER A 23 3.10 -4.86 9.72
C SER A 23 2.00 -4.23 8.85
N PHE A 24 2.35 -3.19 8.10
CA PHE A 24 1.46 -2.53 7.15
C PHE A 24 2.26 -1.85 6.03
N LEU A 25 1.86 -2.05 4.78
CA LEU A 25 2.47 -1.42 3.61
C LEU A 25 1.38 -0.89 2.69
N GLY A 26 1.10 0.41 2.79
CA GLY A 26 0.09 1.09 1.99
C GLY A 26 0.68 1.99 0.89
N VAL A 27 -0.01 2.06 -0.26
CA VAL A 27 0.33 2.93 -1.38
C VAL A 27 -0.87 3.82 -1.71
N ILE A 28 -0.63 5.14 -1.76
CA ILE A 28 -1.62 6.11 -2.23
C ILE A 28 -1.75 5.96 -3.76
N GLY A 29 -2.98 5.75 -4.23
CA GLY A 29 -3.25 5.48 -5.63
C GLY A 29 -4.69 5.09 -5.90
N SER A 30 -4.98 4.71 -7.14
CA SER A 30 -6.27 4.15 -7.55
C SER A 30 -6.19 2.63 -7.67
N HIS A 31 -7.35 1.96 -7.76
CA HIS A 31 -7.41 0.53 -8.08
C HIS A 31 -6.70 0.18 -9.39
N SER A 32 -6.72 1.08 -10.38
CA SER A 32 -5.98 0.92 -11.63
C SER A 32 -4.46 0.93 -11.39
N LYS A 33 -3.97 1.83 -10.52
CA LYS A 33 -2.56 1.87 -10.11
C LYS A 33 -2.15 0.61 -9.37
N ARG A 34 -3.02 0.05 -8.51
CA ARG A 34 -2.79 -1.26 -7.87
C ARG A 34 -2.51 -2.36 -8.90
N LYS A 35 -3.36 -2.48 -9.93
CA LYS A 35 -3.21 -3.52 -10.97
C LYS A 35 -1.90 -3.39 -11.72
N VAL A 36 -1.49 -2.16 -12.08
CA VAL A 36 -0.21 -1.92 -12.75
C VAL A 36 0.95 -2.31 -11.83
N LEU A 37 0.91 -1.87 -10.58
CA LEU A 37 1.96 -2.14 -9.59
C LEU A 37 2.15 -3.64 -9.33
N LEU A 38 1.07 -4.40 -9.16
CA LEU A 38 1.14 -5.85 -8.95
C LEU A 38 1.78 -6.55 -10.15
N ARG A 39 1.36 -6.21 -11.38
CA ARG A 39 1.96 -6.77 -12.60
C ARG A 39 3.44 -6.45 -12.71
N GLU A 40 3.83 -5.24 -12.34
CA GLU A 40 5.23 -4.82 -12.37
C GLU A 40 6.09 -5.52 -11.33
N LEU A 41 5.56 -5.77 -10.12
CA LEU A 41 6.24 -6.52 -9.07
C LEU A 41 6.40 -8.00 -9.43
N GLN A 42 5.36 -8.61 -10.02
CA GLN A 42 5.44 -9.96 -10.58
C GLN A 42 6.54 -10.07 -11.64
N LYS A 43 6.61 -9.11 -12.57
CA LYS A 43 7.69 -9.04 -13.57
C LYS A 43 9.08 -8.88 -12.95
N ALA A 44 9.18 -8.30 -11.74
CA ALA A 44 10.42 -8.16 -11.00
C ALA A 44 10.80 -9.40 -10.17
N GLY A 45 10.01 -10.49 -10.25
CA GLY A 45 10.25 -11.75 -9.56
C GLY A 45 9.76 -11.78 -8.11
N ILE A 46 8.86 -10.88 -7.72
CA ILE A 46 8.20 -10.91 -6.40
C ILE A 46 7.00 -11.85 -6.50
N ASP A 47 6.88 -12.76 -5.53
CA ASP A 47 5.77 -13.70 -5.46
C ASP A 47 4.42 -13.01 -5.18
N ASP A 48 3.34 -13.65 -5.62
CA ASP A 48 1.98 -13.10 -5.49
C ASP A 48 1.55 -12.92 -4.03
N GLU A 49 1.98 -13.80 -3.14
CA GLU A 49 1.64 -13.71 -1.72
C GLU A 49 2.25 -12.44 -1.12
N THR A 50 3.52 -12.18 -1.39
CA THR A 50 4.25 -10.99 -0.96
C THR A 50 3.70 -9.72 -1.61
N ALA A 51 3.42 -9.76 -2.92
CA ALA A 51 2.86 -8.62 -3.64
C ALA A 51 1.44 -8.28 -3.15
N SER A 52 0.64 -9.28 -2.77
CA SER A 52 -0.72 -9.10 -2.25
C SER A 52 -0.78 -8.34 -0.92
N ARG A 53 0.33 -8.32 -0.16
CA ARG A 53 0.44 -7.59 1.13
C ARG A 53 0.41 -6.07 0.98
N ILE A 54 0.46 -5.54 -0.25
CA ILE A 54 0.31 -4.10 -0.50
C ILE A 54 -1.16 -3.71 -0.39
N GLU A 55 -1.44 -2.72 0.44
CA GLU A 55 -2.74 -2.05 0.51
C GLU A 55 -2.78 -0.86 -0.44
N CYS A 56 -3.67 -0.90 -1.43
CA CYS A 56 -3.76 0.13 -2.48
C CYS A 56 -5.15 0.04 -3.13
N PRO A 57 -5.98 1.10 -3.11
CA PRO A 57 -5.75 2.38 -2.41
C PRO A 57 -5.59 2.20 -0.90
N ILE A 58 -4.69 2.96 -0.30
CA ILE A 58 -4.63 3.14 1.16
C ILE A 58 -5.78 4.06 1.61
N GLY A 59 -6.37 3.76 2.76
CA GLY A 59 -7.50 4.44 3.36
C GLY A 59 -8.78 3.60 3.36
N LEU A 60 -9.66 3.88 4.32
CA LEU A 60 -11.04 3.41 4.32
C LEU A 60 -11.90 4.21 3.31
N PRO A 61 -13.04 3.69 2.85
CA PRO A 61 -13.96 4.41 1.97
C PRO A 61 -14.71 5.52 2.75
N LEU A 62 -13.98 6.53 3.21
CA LEU A 62 -14.44 7.64 4.04
C LEU A 62 -14.15 8.97 3.34
N GLY A 63 -15.13 9.88 3.37
CA GLY A 63 -15.00 11.22 2.81
C GLY A 63 -14.85 11.25 1.29
N ASN A 64 -14.39 12.40 0.79
CA ASN A 64 -14.14 12.68 -0.61
C ASN A 64 -12.62 12.83 -0.87
N ASN A 65 -12.24 13.34 -2.03
CA ASN A 65 -10.85 13.56 -2.43
C ASN A 65 -10.16 14.76 -1.73
N GLN A 66 -10.66 15.22 -0.58
CA GLN A 66 -10.02 16.30 0.16
C GLN A 66 -8.81 15.76 0.95
N PRO A 67 -7.66 16.46 0.95
CA PRO A 67 -6.46 15.98 1.63
C PRO A 67 -6.66 15.65 3.11
N ALA A 68 -7.44 16.45 3.83
CA ALA A 68 -7.75 16.22 5.25
C ALA A 68 -8.58 14.93 5.45
N GLU A 69 -9.55 14.67 4.57
CA GLU A 69 -10.39 13.47 4.61
C GLU A 69 -9.57 12.22 4.26
N ILE A 70 -8.66 12.32 3.27
CA ILE A 70 -7.71 11.26 2.93
C ILE A 70 -6.81 10.93 4.13
N ALA A 71 -6.30 11.94 4.83
CA ALA A 71 -5.47 11.73 6.01
C ALA A 71 -6.23 11.00 7.14
N ILE A 72 -7.48 11.40 7.42
CA ILE A 72 -8.34 10.73 8.41
C ILE A 72 -8.64 9.30 7.98
N SER A 73 -8.97 9.08 6.71
CA SER A 73 -9.22 7.76 6.13
C SER A 73 -8.02 6.81 6.30
N ILE A 74 -6.81 7.30 6.06
CA ILE A 74 -5.56 6.54 6.27
C ILE A 74 -5.34 6.25 7.75
N ALA A 75 -5.49 7.26 8.62
CA ALA A 75 -5.31 7.08 10.06
C ALA A 75 -6.29 6.05 10.65
N ALA A 76 -7.56 6.08 10.21
CA ALA A 76 -8.57 5.11 10.60
C ALA A 76 -8.21 3.69 10.13
N GLN A 77 -7.70 3.53 8.90
CA GLN A 77 -7.22 2.23 8.41
C GLN A 77 -6.05 1.70 9.25
N LEU A 78 -5.10 2.56 9.64
CA LEU A 78 -3.96 2.15 10.47
C LEU A 78 -4.41 1.62 11.84
N ILE A 79 -5.38 2.29 12.47
CA ILE A 79 -5.98 1.83 13.74
C ILE A 79 -6.66 0.48 13.55
N GLN A 80 -7.47 0.32 12.48
CA GLN A 80 -8.15 -0.94 12.18
C GLN A 80 -7.16 -2.11 12.00
N VAL A 81 -6.06 -1.89 11.28
CA VAL A 81 -5.02 -2.92 11.07
C VAL A 81 -4.32 -3.27 12.38
N ARG A 82 -3.99 -2.26 13.19
CA ARG A 82 -3.39 -2.47 14.51
C ARG A 82 -4.30 -3.32 15.41
N ASP A 83 -5.58 -2.97 15.50
CA ASP A 83 -6.50 -3.67 16.39
C ASP A 83 -6.77 -5.11 15.91
N ARG A 84 -6.80 -5.35 14.58
CA ARG A 84 -6.85 -6.70 14.00
C ARG A 84 -5.63 -7.54 14.41
N SER A 85 -4.44 -6.93 14.43
CA SER A 85 -3.21 -7.60 14.85
C SER A 85 -3.12 -7.91 16.35
N LEU A 86 -3.90 -7.22 17.19
CA LEU A 86 -3.98 -7.45 18.65
C LEU A 86 -5.02 -8.52 19.03
N THR A 87 -5.96 -8.82 18.12
CA THR A 87 -7.08 -9.75 18.36
C THR A 87 -6.82 -11.14 17.73
N SER A 88 -5.65 -11.35 17.12
CA SER A 88 -5.22 -12.63 16.52
C SER A 88 -4.13 -13.27 17.38
#